data_AF-A0A3D4HE72-F1
#
_entry.id   AF-A0A3D4HE72-F1
#
_cell.length_a   1.000
_cell.length_b   1.000
_cell.length_c   1.000
_cell.angle_alpha   90.00
_cell.angle_beta   90.00
_cell.angle_gamma   90.00
#
_symmetry.space_group_name_H-M   'P 1'
#
loop_
_entity.id
_entity.type
_entity.pdbx_description
1 polymer ?
#
loop_
_entity_poly.entity_id
_entity_poly.type
_entity_poly.pdbx_seq_one_letter_code
_entity_poly.pdbx_strand_id
1 'polypeptide(L)' 'MLTTSQEKILDSVISIMLKLQKTITNETIRQFIMTQIMHKTELCSKVRKLRSVQISEYCAKHKIKYK' A
#
# COMPACT_ATOMS: atom_id res chain seq x y z
N MET A 1 -13.42 -2.86 -7.29
CA MET A 1 -13.89 -3.05 -5.90
C MET A 1 -12.82 -3.83 -5.17
N LEU A 2 -12.27 -3.27 -4.10
CA LEU A 2 -11.25 -3.94 -3.28
C LEU A 2 -11.83 -5.18 -2.61
N THR A 3 -11.10 -6.30 -2.70
CA THR A 3 -11.42 -7.47 -1.87
C THR A 3 -10.94 -7.26 -0.44
N THR A 4 -11.61 -7.88 0.53
CA THR A 4 -11.25 -7.81 1.95
C THR A 4 -9.80 -8.20 2.22
N SER A 5 -9.25 -9.15 1.44
CA SER A 5 -7.84 -9.53 1.53
C SER A 5 -6.88 -8.44 1.06
N GLN A 6 -7.23 -7.70 -0.01
CA GLN A 6 -6.42 -6.60 -0.50
C GLN A 6 -6.43 -5.41 0.47
N GLU A 7 -7.58 -5.13 1.08
CA GLU A 7 -7.69 -4.10 2.12
C GLU A 7 -6.78 -4.43 3.31
N LYS A 8 -6.84 -5.66 3.84
CA LYS A 8 -5.97 -6.08 4.96
C LYS A 8 -4.48 -5.96 4.65
N ILE A 9 -4.07 -6.25 3.41
CA ILE A 9 -2.67 -6.10 2.99
C ILE A 9 -2.30 -4.61 2.95
N LEU A 10 -3.16 -3.75 2.40
CA LEU A 10 -2.94 -2.32 2.36
C LEU A 10 -2.93 -1.70 3.75
N ASP A 11 -3.85 -2.08 4.64
CA ASP A 11 -3.85 -1.69 6.06
C ASP A 11 -2.51 -2.02 6.74
N SER A 12 -1.97 -3.22 6.49
CA SER A 12 -0.66 -3.62 7.03
C SER A 12 0.46 -2.73 6.48
N VAL A 13 0.43 -2.43 5.18
CA VAL A 13 1.40 -1.52 4.55
C VAL A 13 1.31 -0.11 5.15
N ILE A 14 0.10 0.43 5.28
CA ILE A 14 -0.13 1.75 5.88
C ILE A 14 0.33 1.77 7.34
N SER A 15 -0.01 0.75 8.13
CA SER A 15 0.43 0.65 9.52
C SER A 15 1.95 0.72 9.66
N ILE A 16 2.68 0.04 8.78
CA ILE A 16 4.16 0.09 8.76
C ILE A 16 4.65 1.47 8.34
N MET A 17 4.08 2.05 7.28
CA MET A 17 4.44 3.39 6.83
C MET A 17 4.19 4.45 7.93
N LEU A 18 3.10 4.33 8.69
CA LEU A 18 2.80 5.18 9.84
C LEU A 18 3.81 5.00 10.97
N LYS A 19 4.22 3.77 11.30
CA LYS A 19 5.29 3.51 12.27
C LYS A 19 6.62 4.12 11.86
N LEU A 20 6.89 4.16 10.55
CA LEU A 20 8.07 4.81 9.97
C LEU A 20 7.90 6.33 9.79
N GLN A 21 6.81 6.92 10.28
CA GLN A 21 6.45 8.34 10.13
C GLN A 21 6.49 8.83 8.67
N LYS A 22 6.22 7.95 7.70
CA LYS A 22 6.18 8.32 6.29
C LYS A 22 4.87 9.00 5.95
N THR A 23 4.93 10.00 5.08
CA THR A 23 3.74 10.60 4.48
C THR A 23 2.96 9.55 3.69
N ILE A 24 1.67 9.44 3.95
CA ILE A 24 0.79 8.49 3.26
C ILE A 24 0.12 9.19 2.07
N THR A 25 0.61 8.93 0.88
CA THR A 25 0.01 9.36 -0.40
C THR A 25 -0.01 8.16 -1.36
N ASN A 26 -0.77 8.26 -2.45
CA ASN A 26 -0.82 7.18 -3.44
C ASN A 26 0.60 6.85 -3.98
N GLU A 27 1.39 7.87 -4.25
CA GLU A 27 2.74 7.73 -4.76
C GLU A 27 3.67 7.08 -3.73
N THR A 28 3.65 7.53 -2.47
CA THR A 28 4.54 6.97 -1.44
C THR A 28 4.18 5.52 -1.11
N ILE A 29 2.90 5.15 -1.16
CA ILE A 29 2.45 3.76 -0.99
C ILE A 29 2.97 2.90 -2.14
N ARG A 30 2.84 3.37 -3.40
CA ARG A 30 3.39 2.65 -4.57
C ARG A 30 4.89 2.46 -4.46
N GLN A 31 5.63 3.53 -4.14
CA GLN A 31 7.07 3.48 -3.95
C GLN A 31 7.45 2.49 -2.86
N PHE A 32 6.77 2.54 -1.71
CA PHE A 32 7.01 1.62 -0.61
C PHE A 32 6.77 0.17 -1.02
N ILE A 33 5.65 -0.14 -1.69
CA ILE A 33 5.35 -1.48 -2.21
C ILE A 33 6.44 -1.95 -3.18
N MET A 34 6.88 -1.09 -4.12
CA MET A 34 7.98 -1.43 -5.04
C MET A 34 9.28 -1.72 -4.29
N THR A 35 9.62 -0.93 -3.26
CA THR A 35 10.79 -1.20 -2.40
C THR A 35 10.66 -2.55 -1.69
N GLN A 36 9.50 -2.87 -1.11
CA GLN A 36 9.27 -4.18 -0.47
C GLN A 36 9.46 -5.34 -1.46
N ILE A 37 9.02 -5.17 -2.71
CA ILE A 37 9.20 -6.17 -3.78
C ILE A 37 10.67 -6.31 -4.16
N MET A 38 11.36 -5.19 -4.41
CA MET A 38 12.78 -5.19 -4.81
C MET A 38 13.68 -5.81 -3.75
N HIS A 39 13.44 -5.49 -2.48
CA HIS A 39 14.22 -5.99 -1.35
C HIS A 39 13.79 -7.42 -0.92
N LYS A 40 12.82 -8.04 -1.61
CA LYS A 40 12.27 -9.37 -1.28
C LYS A 40 11.94 -9.53 0.21
N THR A 41 11.34 -8.50 0.81
CA THR A 41 10.97 -8.55 2.22
C THR A 41 9.86 -9.57 2.46
N GLU A 42 9.57 -9.90 3.72
CA GLU A 42 8.45 -10.81 4.07
C GLU A 42 7.10 -10.36 3.51
N LEU A 43 6.92 -9.07 3.25
CA LEU A 43 5.71 -8.52 2.65
C LEU A 43 5.65 -8.70 1.13
N CYS A 44 6.76 -8.98 0.46
CA CYS A 44 6.86 -9.10 -1.00
C CYS A 44 5.76 -10.02 -1.56
N SER A 45 5.61 -11.23 -1.03
CA SER A 45 4.60 -12.20 -1.49
C SER A 45 3.15 -11.71 -1.34
N LYS A 46 2.89 -10.84 -0.35
CA LYS A 46 1.57 -10.25 -0.09
C LYS A 46 1.31 -9.06 -1.00
N VAL A 47 2.27 -8.15 -1.12
CA VAL A 47 2.11 -6.90 -1.89
C VAL A 47 2.26 -7.11 -3.40
N ARG A 48 2.90 -8.18 -3.87
CA ARG A 48 3.06 -8.51 -5.29
C ARG A 48 1.73 -8.71 -6.01
N LYS A 49 0.66 -9.05 -5.28
CA LYS A 49 -0.69 -9.22 -5.82
C LYS A 49 -1.49 -7.91 -5.91
N LEU A 50 -0.95 -6.81 -5.38
CA LEU A 50 -1.56 -5.48 -5.47
C LEU A 50 -1.17 -4.81 -6.78
N ARG A 51 -2.17 -4.36 -7.52
CA ARG A 51 -2.05 -3.50 -8.70
C ARG A 51 -2.30 -2.04 -8.31
N SER A 52 -1.82 -1.17 -9.18
CA SER A 52 -1.97 0.29 -9.11
C SER A 52 -3.42 0.74 -8.87
N VAL A 53 -4.38 0.05 -9.48
CA VAL A 53 -5.82 0.35 -9.36
C VAL A 53 -6.30 0.12 -7.93
N GLN A 54 -5.90 -0.97 -7.26
CA GLN A 54 -6.34 -1.25 -5.89
C GLN A 54 -5.77 -0.25 -4.88
N ILE A 55 -4.52 0.19 -5.06
CA ILE A 55 -3.92 1.25 -4.23
C ILE A 55 -4.74 2.55 -4.38
N SER A 56 -5.16 2.85 -5.61
CA SER A 56 -5.95 4.05 -5.93
C SER A 56 -7.37 3.97 -5.35
N GLU A 57 -8.04 2.82 -5.49
CA GLU A 57 -9.33 2.54 -4.86
C GLU A 57 -9.26 2.68 -3.33
N TYR A 58 -8.16 2.21 -2.71
CA TYR A 58 -7.97 2.26 -1.26
C TYR A 58 -7.77 3.69 -0.80
N CYS A 59 -6.89 4.45 -1.49
CA CYS A 59 -6.71 5.86 -1.19
C CYS A 59 -8.01 6.66 -1.33
N ALA A 60 -8.82 6.37 -2.37
CA ALA A 60 -10.12 7.01 -2.56
C ALA A 60 -11.09 6.68 -1.41
N LYS A 61 -11.19 5.41 -1.00
CA LYS A 61 -12.04 4.96 0.11
C LYS A 61 -11.64 5.61 1.45
N HIS A 62 -10.33 5.73 1.71
CA HIS A 62 -9.80 6.26 2.97
C HIS A 62 -9.52 7.76 2.94
N LYS A 63 -9.95 8.48 1.89
CA LYS A 63 -9.72 9.93 1.70
C LYS A 63 -8.25 10.33 1.83
N ILE A 64 -7.34 9.44 1.44
CA ILE A 64 -5.90 9.70 1.39
C ILE A 64 -5.66 10.65 0.21
N LYS A 65 -5.23 11.88 0.49
CA LYS A 65 -5.04 12.91 -0.52
C LYS A 65 -4.01 12.47 -1.57
N TYR A 66 -4.43 12.47 -2.83
CA TYR A 66 -3.53 12.58 -3.97
C TYR A 66 -2.91 13.98 -3.94
N LYS A 67 -1.59 14.08 -3.89
CA LYS A 67 -0.89 15.31 -4.23
C LYS A 67 0.12 14.98 -5.31
#